data_AF-A0A8T6ICB0-F1
#
_entry.id   AF-A0A8T6ICB0-F1
#
_cell.length_a   1.000
_cell.length_b   1.000
_cell.length_c   1.000
_cell.angle_alpha   90.00
_cell.angle_beta   90.00
_cell.angle_gamma   90.00
#
_symmetry.space_group_name_H-M   'P 1'
#
loop_
_entity.id
_entity.type
_entity.pdbx_description
1 polymer ?
#
loop_
_entity_poly.entity_id
_entity_poly.type
_entity_poly.pdbx_seq_one_letter_code
_entity_poly.pdbx_strand_id
1 'polypeptide(L)'
;MAETYRWTRTFSEGGTFSDDLGSLGIWVGPKAGTARRTQGQKEDYVLRRLLIAWKRRGSLRLPLTVHASDQAAPDFLLQDAGGCRGLEVTEAGAEAHQRRMTGMAREERETWLVSEDGWTPSHIVQQLRAAIRSKVKALDAGKYSRPCELAVYNNTEDALDDETVKCVKEPGLLGRFEAVHLVDCDGNRVYADVLGDVPERIDISADYDVDLARWTLDQIDFMRRGKLDRLDVDNLIEELDALGRRDRRELRSRLIDLFAHVLKWQFQPQRRSGSWVSTIENSCDEVAGLVEDSPSLRRLLHPSGDLVGKAFVSARSRAIRETGLSPESFPDACPWDEELERACEERGEADPLHELRQR
;
A
#
# COMPACT_ATOMS: atom_id res chain seq x y z
N MET A 1 27.00 -22.67 -4.26
CA MET A 1 27.05 -21.20 -4.09
C MET A 1 25.67 -20.78 -3.64
N ALA A 2 25.54 -20.01 -2.57
CA ALA A 2 24.22 -19.58 -2.10
C ALA A 2 23.56 -18.70 -3.17
N GLU A 3 22.30 -18.98 -3.52
CA GLU A 3 21.54 -18.11 -4.42
C GLU A 3 21.35 -16.76 -3.73
N THR A 4 21.84 -15.68 -4.35
CA THR A 4 21.66 -14.32 -3.83
C THR A 4 20.37 -13.76 -4.40
N TYR A 5 19.38 -13.53 -3.54
CA TYR A 5 18.10 -12.92 -3.92
C TYR A 5 18.12 -11.40 -3.71
N ARG A 6 17.45 -10.66 -4.60
CA ARG A 6 17.19 -9.20 -4.48
C ARG A 6 16.41 -8.91 -3.20
N TRP A 7 15.38 -9.72 -2.93
CA TRP A 7 14.65 -9.73 -1.67
C TRP A 7 13.97 -11.09 -1.47
N THR A 8 13.61 -11.41 -0.23
CA THR A 8 12.78 -12.56 0.13
C THR A 8 11.69 -12.09 1.06
N ARG A 9 10.45 -12.54 0.84
CA ARG A 9 9.28 -12.14 1.62
C ARG A 9 8.33 -13.32 1.78
N THR A 10 7.76 -13.47 2.97
CA THR A 10 6.75 -14.49 3.26
C THR A 10 5.42 -13.81 3.51
N PHE A 11 4.40 -14.24 2.77
CA PHE A 11 3.01 -13.90 2.97
C PHE A 11 2.40 -14.99 3.87
N SER A 12 1.87 -14.59 5.01
CA SER A 12 1.48 -15.46 6.11
C SER A 12 -0.02 -15.76 6.12
N GLU A 13 -0.42 -16.84 6.78
CA GLU A 13 -1.85 -17.10 7.06
C GLU A 13 -2.38 -16.26 8.23
N GLY A 14 -1.49 -15.79 9.12
CA GLY A 14 -1.82 -15.02 10.31
C GLY A 14 -1.24 -13.61 10.25
N GLY A 15 -2.07 -12.64 9.89
CA GLY A 15 -1.69 -11.26 9.60
C GLY A 15 -2.55 -10.72 8.45
N THR A 16 -2.51 -9.43 8.15
CA THR A 16 -3.18 -8.93 6.95
C THR A 16 -2.24 -9.08 5.76
N PHE A 17 -2.77 -9.59 4.65
CA PHE A 17 -2.01 -9.71 3.41
C PHE A 17 -1.45 -8.35 2.93
N SER A 18 -2.13 -7.27 3.29
CA SER A 18 -1.68 -5.89 3.10
C SER A 18 -0.37 -5.60 3.83
N ASP A 19 -0.29 -5.94 5.12
CA ASP A 19 0.93 -5.75 5.93
C ASP A 19 2.11 -6.50 5.30
N ASP A 20 1.87 -7.74 4.89
CA ASP A 20 2.88 -8.55 4.23
C ASP A 20 3.27 -7.97 2.86
N LEU A 21 2.37 -7.29 2.13
CA LEU A 21 2.66 -6.59 0.88
C LEU A 21 3.45 -5.28 1.09
N GLY A 22 3.13 -4.50 2.13
CA GLY A 22 3.77 -3.21 2.43
C GLY A 22 3.98 -2.34 1.18
N SER A 23 5.18 -1.77 1.03
CA SER A 23 5.54 -0.91 -0.11
C SER A 23 5.91 -1.64 -1.41
N LEU A 24 5.85 -2.98 -1.44
CA LEU A 24 6.29 -3.77 -2.59
C LEU A 24 5.40 -3.49 -3.79
N GLY A 25 6.00 -3.04 -4.90
CA GLY A 25 5.33 -2.95 -6.19
C GLY A 25 4.14 -1.97 -6.26
N ILE A 26 4.00 -1.04 -5.31
CA ILE A 26 2.88 -0.07 -5.29
C ILE A 26 2.83 0.70 -6.62
N TRP A 27 3.98 1.23 -7.03
CA TRP A 27 4.08 2.10 -8.18
C TRP A 27 5.22 1.69 -9.11
N VAL A 28 5.00 1.89 -10.40
CA VAL A 28 6.00 1.65 -11.46
C VAL A 28 6.29 2.96 -12.16
N GLY A 29 7.56 3.36 -12.14
CA GLY A 29 7.97 4.64 -12.70
C GLY A 29 7.97 4.74 -14.22
N PRO A 30 8.22 5.94 -14.76
CA PRO A 30 8.24 6.17 -16.19
C PRO A 30 9.29 5.29 -16.89
N LYS A 31 9.07 4.98 -18.16
CA LYS A 31 9.98 4.15 -18.99
C LYS A 31 11.33 4.83 -19.26
N ALA A 32 11.35 6.15 -19.27
CA ALA A 32 12.48 6.97 -19.69
C ALA A 32 12.59 8.22 -18.81
N GLY A 33 13.71 8.93 -18.95
CA GLY A 33 14.01 10.12 -18.16
C GLY A 33 14.80 9.81 -16.89
N THR A 34 15.08 10.86 -16.12
CA THR A 34 15.93 10.83 -14.91
C THR A 34 15.29 10.08 -13.75
N ALA A 35 13.96 9.94 -13.74
CA ALA A 35 13.19 9.15 -12.77
C ALA A 35 12.76 7.78 -13.32
N ARG A 36 13.49 7.24 -14.32
CA ARG A 36 13.15 5.98 -14.96
C ARG A 36 13.14 4.81 -13.96
N ARG A 37 12.13 3.94 -14.08
CA ARG A 37 12.04 2.71 -13.30
C ARG A 37 13.19 1.73 -13.58
N THR A 38 13.59 0.98 -12.56
CA THR A 38 14.46 -0.19 -12.73
C THR A 38 13.66 -1.39 -13.26
N GLN A 39 14.39 -2.39 -13.75
CA GLN A 39 13.78 -3.65 -14.18
C GLN A 39 13.08 -4.35 -12.99
N GLY A 40 13.74 -4.41 -11.82
CA GLY A 40 13.15 -4.98 -10.61
C GLY A 40 11.91 -4.27 -10.08
N GLN A 41 11.85 -2.93 -10.17
CA GLN A 41 10.64 -2.19 -9.79
C GLN A 41 9.42 -2.57 -10.64
N LYS A 42 9.62 -2.82 -11.94
CA LYS A 42 8.55 -3.28 -12.82
C LYS A 42 8.13 -4.72 -12.47
N GLU A 43 9.09 -5.59 -12.23
CA GLU A 43 8.82 -6.99 -11.86
C GLU A 43 8.00 -7.05 -10.57
N ASP A 44 8.42 -6.30 -9.54
CA ASP A 44 7.71 -6.21 -8.25
C ASP A 44 6.30 -5.64 -8.43
N TYR A 45 6.12 -4.65 -9.32
CA TYR A 45 4.82 -4.08 -9.67
C TYR A 45 3.87 -5.10 -10.28
N VAL A 46 4.36 -5.90 -11.24
CA VAL A 46 3.58 -6.96 -11.89
C VAL A 46 3.26 -8.09 -10.90
N LEU A 47 4.25 -8.49 -10.09
CA LEU A 47 4.05 -9.49 -9.05
C LEU A 47 2.95 -9.06 -8.07
N ARG A 48 2.99 -7.83 -7.56
CA ARG A 48 1.95 -7.31 -6.64
C ARG A 48 0.54 -7.55 -7.19
N ARG A 49 0.33 -7.23 -8.46
CA ARG A 49 -1.00 -7.32 -9.11
C ARG A 49 -1.45 -8.75 -9.32
N LEU A 50 -0.52 -9.65 -9.66
CA LEU A 50 -0.81 -11.07 -9.72
C LEU A 50 -1.15 -11.66 -8.35
N LEU A 51 -0.40 -11.30 -7.30
CA LEU A 51 -0.67 -11.78 -5.95
C LEU A 51 -2.05 -11.32 -5.45
N ILE A 52 -2.42 -10.05 -5.69
CA ILE A 52 -3.75 -9.51 -5.37
C ILE A 52 -4.83 -10.25 -6.17
N ALA A 53 -4.65 -10.41 -7.48
CA ALA A 53 -5.60 -11.13 -8.33
C ALA A 53 -5.78 -12.59 -7.89
N TRP A 54 -4.69 -13.29 -7.56
CA TRP A 54 -4.72 -14.67 -7.06
C TRP A 54 -5.40 -14.78 -5.69
N LYS A 55 -5.20 -13.82 -4.79
CA LYS A 55 -5.92 -13.74 -3.52
C LYS A 55 -7.41 -13.58 -3.77
N ARG A 56 -7.80 -12.63 -4.63
CA ARG A 56 -9.21 -12.32 -4.96
C ARG A 56 -9.96 -13.52 -5.53
N ARG A 57 -9.32 -14.37 -6.33
CA ARG A 57 -9.91 -15.62 -6.87
C ARG A 57 -9.76 -16.84 -5.96
N GLY A 58 -9.21 -16.69 -4.75
CA GLY A 58 -9.01 -17.80 -3.81
C GLY A 58 -8.00 -18.86 -4.26
N SER A 59 -7.10 -18.53 -5.20
CA SER A 59 -6.08 -19.46 -5.71
C SER A 59 -4.71 -19.29 -5.04
N LEU A 60 -4.55 -18.24 -4.23
CA LEU A 60 -3.32 -18.02 -3.48
C LEU A 60 -3.25 -18.98 -2.28
N ARG A 61 -2.22 -19.84 -2.25
CA ARG A 61 -1.96 -20.74 -1.13
C ARG A 61 -0.98 -20.08 -0.17
N LEU A 62 -1.42 -19.86 1.06
CA LEU A 62 -0.59 -19.33 2.13
C LEU A 62 -0.16 -20.47 3.07
N PRO A 63 0.96 -20.33 3.79
CA PRO A 63 1.96 -19.28 3.62
C PRO A 63 2.70 -19.42 2.28
N LEU A 64 3.00 -18.28 1.66
CA LEU A 64 3.75 -18.20 0.40
C LEU A 64 5.05 -17.43 0.63
N THR A 65 6.19 -18.06 0.39
CA THR A 65 7.48 -17.39 0.36
C THR A 65 7.86 -17.06 -1.08
N VAL A 66 8.21 -15.80 -1.33
CA VAL A 66 8.67 -15.32 -2.63
C VAL A 66 10.12 -14.88 -2.54
N HIS A 67 10.95 -15.42 -3.43
CA HIS A 67 12.34 -15.01 -3.60
C HIS A 67 12.49 -14.32 -4.96
N ALA A 68 12.90 -13.05 -4.95
CA ALA A 68 13.15 -12.28 -6.18
C ALA A 68 14.63 -12.38 -6.59
N SER A 69 14.93 -12.60 -7.87
CA SER A 69 16.30 -12.69 -8.38
C SER A 69 16.56 -11.64 -9.46
N ASP A 70 17.73 -11.00 -9.41
CA ASP A 70 18.24 -10.16 -10.50
C ASP A 70 19.23 -10.92 -11.41
N GLN A 71 19.65 -12.12 -11.01
CA GLN A 71 20.79 -12.84 -11.60
C GLN A 71 20.43 -14.22 -12.14
N ALA A 72 19.34 -14.81 -11.64
CA ALA A 72 18.86 -16.12 -12.05
C ALA A 72 17.47 -15.99 -12.67
N ALA A 73 17.19 -16.88 -13.62
CA ALA A 73 15.84 -17.06 -14.13
C ALA A 73 15.21 -18.28 -13.46
N PRO A 74 13.93 -18.21 -13.07
CA PRO A 74 12.98 -17.11 -13.32
C PRO A 74 13.12 -15.92 -12.35
N ASP A 75 12.57 -14.77 -12.72
CA ASP A 75 12.63 -13.52 -11.92
C ASP A 75 12.13 -13.71 -10.47
N PHE A 76 11.14 -14.57 -10.25
CA PHE A 76 10.67 -14.95 -8.93
C PHE A 76 10.57 -16.47 -8.74
N LEU A 77 10.89 -16.91 -7.52
CA LEU A 77 10.56 -18.25 -7.02
C LEU A 77 9.44 -18.13 -6.00
N LEU A 78 8.34 -18.83 -6.25
CA LEU A 78 7.15 -18.89 -5.40
C LEU A 78 7.16 -20.26 -4.69
N GLN A 79 7.21 -20.26 -3.36
CA GLN A 79 7.25 -21.48 -2.56
C GLN A 79 6.09 -21.51 -1.57
N ASP A 80 5.23 -22.52 -1.70
CA ASP A 80 4.12 -22.80 -0.79
C ASP A 80 4.07 -24.30 -0.45
N ALA A 81 3.04 -24.74 0.27
CA ALA A 81 2.86 -26.15 0.65
C ALA A 81 2.74 -27.11 -0.55
N GLY A 82 2.37 -26.60 -1.73
CA GLY A 82 2.27 -27.36 -2.98
C GLY A 82 3.60 -27.53 -3.72
N GLY A 83 4.67 -26.88 -3.26
CA GLY A 83 6.01 -26.96 -3.85
C GLY A 83 6.57 -25.60 -4.24
N CYS A 84 7.59 -25.61 -5.10
CA CYS A 84 8.24 -24.39 -5.58
C CYS A 84 8.09 -24.27 -7.10
N ARG A 85 7.59 -23.11 -7.55
CA ARG A 85 7.39 -22.79 -8.96
C ARG A 85 8.02 -21.45 -9.33
N GLY A 86 8.33 -21.32 -10.61
CA GLY A 86 8.89 -20.12 -11.19
C GLY A 86 7.84 -19.12 -11.64
N LEU A 87 8.14 -17.82 -11.56
CA LEU A 87 7.39 -16.78 -12.26
C LEU A 87 8.37 -15.86 -12.99
N GLU A 88 8.34 -15.87 -14.32
CA GLU A 88 9.06 -14.93 -15.15
C GLU A 88 8.16 -13.75 -15.49
N VAL A 89 8.70 -12.53 -15.46
CA VAL A 89 8.01 -11.32 -15.90
C VAL A 89 8.59 -10.82 -17.21
N THR A 90 7.71 -10.37 -18.10
CA THR A 90 8.10 -9.68 -19.33
C THR A 90 7.17 -8.52 -19.64
N GLU A 91 7.54 -7.73 -20.63
CA GLU A 91 6.82 -6.53 -21.04
C GLU A 91 6.56 -6.59 -22.54
N ALA A 92 5.30 -6.44 -22.93
CA ALA A 92 4.93 -6.16 -24.32
C ALA A 92 4.97 -4.64 -24.57
N GLY A 93 5.40 -4.24 -25.78
CA GLY A 93 5.51 -2.83 -26.15
C GLY A 93 6.80 -2.12 -25.72
N ALA A 94 7.84 -2.87 -25.34
CA ALA A 94 9.16 -2.29 -25.04
C ALA A 94 9.85 -1.68 -26.27
N GLU A 95 9.69 -2.26 -27.47
CA GLU A 95 10.38 -1.81 -28.70
C GLU A 95 9.67 -0.66 -29.45
N ALA A 96 8.34 -0.56 -29.36
CA ALA A 96 7.56 0.47 -30.08
C ALA A 96 7.96 1.90 -29.66
N HIS A 97 8.30 2.09 -28.38
CA HIS A 97 8.78 3.37 -27.87
C HIS A 97 10.21 3.72 -28.36
N GLN A 98 11.13 2.75 -28.42
CA GLN A 98 12.48 2.99 -28.93
C GLN A 98 12.45 3.39 -30.41
N ARG A 99 11.61 2.74 -31.23
CA ARG A 99 11.41 3.12 -32.64
C ARG A 99 10.74 4.47 -32.80
N ARG A 100 9.82 4.86 -31.90
CA ARG A 100 9.22 6.22 -31.89
C ARG A 100 10.24 7.31 -31.57
N MET A 101 11.21 7.03 -30.69
CA MET A 101 12.31 7.95 -30.35
C MET A 101 13.40 8.00 -31.44
N THR A 102 13.69 6.90 -32.13
CA THR A 102 14.63 6.88 -33.27
C THR A 102 13.99 7.29 -34.60
N GLY A 103 12.66 7.33 -34.67
CA GLY A 103 11.87 7.55 -35.88
C GLY A 103 11.19 8.91 -36.00
N MET A 104 11.56 9.94 -35.21
CA MET A 104 11.11 11.32 -35.43
C MET A 104 11.77 12.00 -36.66
N ALA A 105 11.84 11.28 -37.78
CA ALA A 105 12.29 11.82 -39.07
C ALA A 105 11.54 11.24 -40.28
N ARG A 106 10.43 10.52 -40.11
CA ARG A 106 9.56 10.20 -41.25
C ARG A 106 8.11 10.10 -40.85
N GLU A 107 7.32 10.97 -41.47
CA GLU A 107 5.87 10.92 -41.52
C GLU A 107 5.40 9.50 -41.86
N GLU A 108 4.45 8.98 -41.09
CA GLU A 108 3.32 8.25 -41.66
C GLU A 108 2.21 8.16 -40.61
N ARG A 109 1.02 8.57 -41.04
CA ARG A 109 -0.21 8.59 -40.26
C ARG A 109 -0.60 7.17 -39.86
N GLU A 110 -0.99 7.03 -38.60
CA GLU A 110 -1.75 5.88 -38.11
C GLU A 110 -2.90 5.56 -39.05
N THR A 111 -2.87 4.35 -39.62
CA THR A 111 -3.97 3.84 -40.43
C THR A 111 -4.30 2.45 -39.94
N TRP A 112 -5.51 2.29 -39.41
CA TRP A 112 -6.15 1.00 -39.20
C TRP A 112 -6.13 0.21 -40.52
N LEU A 113 -5.60 -1.01 -40.53
CA LEU A 113 -5.60 -1.87 -41.71
C LEU A 113 -6.77 -2.86 -41.63
N VAL A 114 -7.80 -2.61 -42.42
CA VAL A 114 -8.71 -3.66 -42.90
C VAL A 114 -8.00 -4.37 -44.04
N SER A 115 -7.73 -5.67 -43.93
CA SER A 115 -7.25 -6.50 -45.04
C SER A 115 -8.41 -7.22 -45.73
N GLU A 116 -8.28 -7.43 -47.04
CA GLU A 116 -9.29 -8.09 -47.89
C GLU A 116 -9.53 -9.58 -47.53
N ASP A 117 -8.67 -10.19 -46.69
CA ASP A 117 -8.70 -11.63 -46.36
C ASP A 117 -9.16 -11.96 -44.93
N GLY A 118 -9.71 -11.01 -44.16
CA GLY A 118 -10.21 -11.21 -42.79
C GLY A 118 -9.48 -10.41 -41.70
N TRP A 119 -9.87 -10.60 -40.43
CA TRP A 119 -9.35 -9.87 -39.27
C TRP A 119 -7.84 -10.10 -39.06
N THR A 120 -7.04 -9.04 -39.09
CA THR A 120 -5.63 -9.08 -38.62
C THR A 120 -5.60 -8.94 -37.10
N PRO A 121 -4.77 -9.72 -36.37
CA PRO A 121 -4.61 -9.52 -34.94
C PRO A 121 -4.16 -8.09 -34.65
N SER A 122 -4.81 -7.42 -33.71
CA SER A 122 -4.48 -6.05 -33.33
C SER A 122 -2.98 -5.91 -33.04
N HIS A 123 -2.45 -4.71 -33.25
CA HIS A 123 -1.02 -4.44 -33.02
C HIS A 123 -0.56 -4.93 -31.62
N ILE A 124 -1.43 -4.81 -30.62
CA ILE A 124 -1.24 -5.28 -29.25
C ILE A 124 -1.07 -6.81 -29.20
N VAL A 125 -1.93 -7.59 -29.88
CA VAL A 125 -1.82 -9.06 -29.93
C VAL A 125 -0.47 -9.49 -30.50
N GLN A 126 0.00 -8.81 -31.56
CA GLN A 126 1.30 -9.11 -32.16
C GLN A 126 2.44 -8.85 -31.18
N GLN A 127 2.39 -7.75 -30.42
CA GLN A 127 3.38 -7.43 -29.40
C GLN A 127 3.37 -8.42 -28.23
N LEU A 128 2.18 -8.79 -27.74
CA LEU A 128 2.02 -9.79 -26.68
C LEU A 128 2.59 -11.15 -27.12
N ARG A 129 2.21 -11.63 -28.31
CA ARG A 129 2.75 -12.88 -28.89
C ARG A 129 4.26 -12.80 -29.09
N ALA A 130 4.80 -11.65 -29.51
CA ALA A 130 6.25 -11.49 -29.68
C ALA A 130 6.99 -11.58 -28.33
N ALA A 131 6.46 -10.95 -27.28
CA ALA A 131 7.01 -11.04 -25.93
C ALA A 131 6.99 -12.49 -25.40
N ILE A 132 5.86 -13.20 -25.56
CA ILE A 132 5.74 -14.61 -25.16
C ILE A 132 6.71 -15.48 -25.98
N ARG A 133 6.75 -15.36 -27.31
CA ARG A 133 7.66 -16.13 -28.17
C ARG A 133 9.12 -15.92 -27.80
N SER A 134 9.51 -14.71 -27.42
CA SER A 134 10.88 -14.43 -26.94
C SER A 134 11.21 -15.25 -25.70
N LYS A 135 10.28 -15.35 -24.74
CA LYS A 135 10.45 -16.17 -23.53
C LYS A 135 10.38 -17.66 -23.81
N VAL A 136 9.56 -18.11 -24.76
CA VAL A 136 9.58 -19.51 -25.22
C VAL A 136 10.94 -19.89 -25.82
N LYS A 137 11.54 -19.02 -26.64
CA LYS A 137 12.90 -19.26 -27.17
C LYS A 137 13.95 -19.37 -26.06
N ALA A 138 13.83 -18.55 -25.02
CA ALA A 138 14.71 -18.63 -23.86
C ALA A 138 14.50 -19.94 -23.07
N LEU A 139 13.25 -20.41 -22.97
CA LEU A 139 12.90 -21.69 -22.36
C LEU A 139 13.50 -22.86 -23.15
N ASP A 140 13.37 -22.86 -24.47
CA ASP A 140 14.00 -23.86 -25.36
C ASP A 140 15.52 -23.88 -25.26
N ALA A 141 16.14 -22.74 -24.97
CA ALA A 141 17.58 -22.64 -24.72
C ALA A 141 18.01 -23.10 -23.31
N GLY A 142 17.08 -23.61 -22.49
CA GLY A 142 17.36 -24.11 -21.14
C GLY A 142 17.59 -23.01 -20.11
N LYS A 143 17.09 -21.78 -20.33
CA LYS A 143 17.29 -20.65 -19.40
C LYS A 143 16.66 -20.89 -18.02
N TYR A 144 15.53 -21.59 -17.96
CA TYR A 144 14.76 -21.75 -16.72
C TYR A 144 15.12 -23.04 -16.01
N SER A 145 15.43 -22.94 -14.73
CA SER A 145 15.89 -24.06 -13.89
C SER A 145 14.78 -25.00 -13.42
N ARG A 146 13.50 -24.62 -13.59
CA ARG A 146 12.32 -25.33 -13.07
C ARG A 146 11.05 -24.94 -13.84
N PRO A 147 9.91 -25.63 -13.62
CA PRO A 147 8.63 -25.22 -14.19
C PRO A 147 8.29 -23.78 -13.84
N CYS A 148 7.74 -23.04 -14.81
CA CYS A 148 7.62 -21.60 -14.75
C CYS A 148 6.28 -21.14 -15.32
N GLU A 149 5.64 -20.21 -14.63
CA GLU A 149 4.57 -19.36 -15.13
C GLU A 149 5.17 -18.10 -15.79
N LEU A 150 4.46 -17.49 -16.73
CA LEU A 150 4.87 -16.25 -17.39
C LEU A 150 3.85 -15.14 -17.15
N ALA A 151 4.32 -13.99 -16.65
CA ALA A 151 3.54 -12.76 -16.57
C ALA A 151 3.97 -11.79 -17.67
N VAL A 152 3.03 -11.31 -18.46
CA VAL A 152 3.28 -10.31 -19.50
C VAL A 152 2.58 -9.01 -19.10
N TYR A 153 3.35 -7.97 -18.83
CA TYR A 153 2.81 -6.64 -18.64
C TYR A 153 2.52 -6.00 -20.00
N ASN A 154 1.25 -5.71 -20.28
CA ASN A 154 0.83 -4.87 -21.40
C ASN A 154 1.26 -3.44 -21.11
N ASN A 155 2.30 -2.97 -21.79
CA ASN A 155 2.76 -1.60 -21.64
C ASN A 155 2.60 -0.80 -22.92
N THR A 156 1.56 -1.15 -23.68
CA THR A 156 1.00 -0.34 -24.76
C THR A 156 0.05 0.71 -24.18
N GLU A 157 -0.33 1.69 -24.99
CA GLU A 157 -1.30 2.72 -24.57
C GLU A 157 -2.74 2.16 -24.57
N ASP A 158 -2.96 1.06 -25.27
CA ASP A 158 -4.28 0.45 -25.46
C ASP A 158 -4.59 -0.58 -24.38
N ALA A 159 -5.77 -0.47 -23.76
CA ALA A 159 -6.27 -1.44 -22.81
C ALA A 159 -6.65 -2.77 -23.50
N LEU A 160 -6.52 -3.86 -22.76
CA LEU A 160 -6.94 -5.18 -23.21
C LEU A 160 -8.44 -5.37 -23.00
N ASP A 161 -9.11 -5.93 -24.01
CA ASP A 161 -10.44 -6.51 -23.91
C ASP A 161 -10.42 -8.04 -24.09
N ASP A 162 -11.55 -8.68 -23.80
CA ASP A 162 -11.67 -10.14 -23.83
C ASP A 162 -11.41 -10.71 -25.23
N GLU A 163 -11.77 -9.98 -26.29
CA GLU A 163 -11.54 -10.41 -27.68
C GLU A 163 -10.06 -10.35 -28.07
N THR A 164 -9.37 -9.29 -27.67
CA THR A 164 -7.92 -9.13 -27.83
C THR A 164 -7.18 -10.26 -27.12
N VAL A 165 -7.58 -10.58 -25.88
CA VAL A 165 -6.95 -11.63 -25.08
C VAL A 165 -7.16 -13.01 -25.70
N LYS A 166 -8.37 -13.33 -26.18
CA LYS A 166 -8.64 -14.58 -26.91
C LYS A 166 -7.73 -14.74 -28.13
N CYS A 167 -7.45 -13.65 -28.82
CA CYS A 167 -6.57 -13.65 -29.99
C CYS A 167 -5.08 -13.89 -29.63
N VAL A 168 -4.66 -13.81 -28.37
CA VAL A 168 -3.26 -14.12 -27.98
C VAL A 168 -2.95 -15.60 -28.17
N LYS A 169 -3.93 -16.48 -27.93
CA LYS A 169 -3.79 -17.94 -28.00
C LYS A 169 -3.42 -18.40 -29.41
N GLU A 170 -2.28 -19.09 -29.56
CA GLU A 170 -1.87 -19.72 -30.81
C GLU A 170 -1.18 -21.08 -30.53
N PRO A 171 -1.28 -22.07 -31.44
CA PRO A 171 -0.83 -23.44 -31.18
C PRO A 171 0.62 -23.57 -30.71
N GLY A 172 1.53 -22.74 -31.24
CA GLY A 172 2.95 -22.77 -30.88
C GLY A 172 3.28 -22.29 -29.46
N LEU A 173 2.31 -21.70 -28.75
CA LEU A 173 2.49 -21.17 -27.40
C LEU A 173 1.86 -22.06 -26.31
N LEU A 174 1.00 -23.00 -26.69
CA LEU A 174 0.26 -23.83 -25.74
C LEU A 174 1.19 -24.78 -24.97
N GLY A 175 0.99 -24.86 -23.64
CA GLY A 175 1.73 -25.77 -22.76
C GLY A 175 3.23 -25.47 -22.64
N ARG A 176 3.70 -24.30 -23.09
CA ARG A 176 5.12 -23.92 -23.05
C ARG A 176 5.53 -23.40 -21.66
N PHE A 177 4.65 -22.64 -21.03
CA PHE A 177 4.71 -22.25 -19.62
C PHE A 177 3.54 -22.90 -18.88
N GLU A 178 3.63 -23.08 -17.56
CA GLU A 178 2.56 -23.68 -16.75
C GLU A 178 1.26 -22.87 -16.83
N ALA A 179 1.40 -21.55 -16.88
CA ALA A 179 0.33 -20.60 -17.17
C ALA A 179 0.94 -19.33 -17.79
N VAL A 180 0.15 -18.59 -18.55
CA VAL A 180 0.52 -17.25 -19.03
C VAL A 180 -0.50 -16.24 -18.56
N HIS A 181 -0.08 -15.26 -17.77
CA HIS A 181 -0.94 -14.19 -17.26
C HIS A 181 -0.62 -12.88 -17.97
N LEU A 182 -1.64 -12.05 -18.18
CA LEU A 182 -1.47 -10.68 -18.68
C LEU A 182 -1.85 -9.69 -17.58
N VAL A 183 -1.02 -8.67 -17.36
CA VAL A 183 -1.37 -7.50 -16.55
C VAL A 183 -1.58 -6.34 -17.51
N ASP A 184 -2.76 -5.74 -17.50
CA ASP A 184 -3.14 -4.67 -18.43
C ASP A 184 -2.38 -3.35 -18.15
N CYS A 185 -2.45 -2.39 -19.08
CA CYS A 185 -1.70 -1.14 -19.02
C CYS A 185 -2.09 -0.22 -17.88
N ASP A 186 -3.32 -0.33 -17.37
CA ASP A 186 -3.78 0.37 -16.17
C ASP A 186 -3.29 -0.29 -14.87
N GLY A 187 -2.77 -1.51 -14.95
CA GLY A 187 -2.33 -2.31 -13.81
C GLY A 187 -3.46 -2.81 -12.91
N ASN A 188 -4.72 -2.60 -13.29
CA ASN A 188 -5.92 -2.93 -12.52
C ASN A 188 -6.66 -4.13 -13.08
N ARG A 189 -6.37 -4.55 -14.31
CA ARG A 189 -6.92 -5.78 -14.90
C ARG A 189 -5.84 -6.83 -15.06
N VAL A 190 -6.13 -8.03 -14.56
CA VAL A 190 -5.30 -9.21 -14.71
C VAL A 190 -6.09 -10.25 -15.49
N TYR A 191 -5.52 -10.75 -16.58
CA TYR A 191 -6.06 -11.90 -17.31
C TYR A 191 -5.24 -13.13 -16.92
N ALA A 192 -5.85 -14.02 -16.16
CA ALA A 192 -5.18 -15.22 -15.67
C ALA A 192 -5.29 -16.36 -16.70
N ASP A 193 -4.15 -17.03 -16.90
CA ASP A 193 -3.97 -18.19 -17.79
C ASP A 193 -4.59 -18.03 -19.19
N VAL A 194 -4.12 -17.04 -19.94
CA VAL A 194 -4.66 -16.66 -21.26
C VAL A 194 -4.46 -17.70 -22.35
N LEU A 195 -3.61 -18.69 -22.11
CA LEU A 195 -3.39 -19.83 -23.02
C LEU A 195 -4.13 -21.09 -22.57
N GLY A 196 -4.71 -21.08 -21.37
CA GLY A 196 -5.57 -22.15 -20.85
C GLY A 196 -6.91 -22.25 -21.57
N ASP A 197 -7.75 -23.17 -21.13
CA ASP A 197 -9.05 -23.44 -21.77
C ASP A 197 -10.06 -22.32 -21.52
N VAL A 198 -10.02 -21.73 -20.32
CA VAL A 198 -10.94 -20.65 -19.91
C VAL A 198 -10.10 -19.52 -19.30
N PRO A 199 -9.67 -18.52 -20.09
CA PRO A 199 -9.00 -17.35 -19.55
C PRO A 199 -9.95 -16.57 -18.63
N GLU A 200 -9.45 -16.18 -17.46
CA GLU A 200 -10.24 -15.46 -16.46
C GLU A 200 -9.80 -14.00 -16.37
N ARG A 201 -10.74 -13.06 -16.48
CA ARG A 201 -10.47 -11.64 -16.25
C ARG A 201 -10.79 -11.26 -14.81
N ILE A 202 -9.79 -10.72 -14.12
CA ILE A 202 -9.85 -10.32 -12.72
C ILE A 202 -9.61 -8.81 -12.65
N ASP A 203 -10.62 -8.08 -12.17
CA ASP A 203 -10.54 -6.65 -11.92
C ASP A 203 -10.17 -6.42 -10.45
N ILE A 204 -8.99 -5.84 -10.23
CA ILE A 204 -8.44 -5.52 -8.91
C ILE A 204 -8.52 -4.03 -8.58
N SER A 205 -9.17 -3.20 -9.41
CA SER A 205 -9.28 -1.74 -9.20
C SER A 205 -9.94 -1.34 -7.89
N ALA A 206 -10.76 -2.22 -7.31
CA ALA A 206 -11.45 -2.00 -6.04
C ALA A 206 -10.82 -2.76 -4.87
N ASP A 207 -9.64 -3.37 -5.05
CA ASP A 207 -8.93 -4.01 -3.94
C ASP A 207 -8.27 -2.96 -3.03
N TYR A 208 -8.29 -3.24 -1.73
CA TYR A 208 -7.70 -2.41 -0.67
C TYR A 208 -6.27 -1.98 -1.00
N ASP A 209 -5.47 -2.92 -1.50
CA ASP A 209 -4.06 -2.76 -1.86
C ASP A 209 -3.79 -2.00 -3.16
N VAL A 210 -4.84 -1.60 -3.89
CA VAL A 210 -4.78 -0.91 -5.19
C VAL A 210 -5.33 0.51 -5.08
N ASP A 211 -6.55 0.66 -4.55
CA ASP A 211 -7.21 1.95 -4.37
C ASP A 211 -8.06 1.93 -3.10
N LEU A 212 -7.46 2.37 -1.99
CA LEU A 212 -8.09 2.45 -0.67
C LEU A 212 -9.39 3.27 -0.69
N ALA A 213 -9.41 4.38 -1.45
CA ALA A 213 -10.58 5.25 -1.50
C ALA A 213 -11.74 4.57 -2.23
N ARG A 214 -11.45 3.95 -3.37
CA ARG A 214 -12.45 3.16 -4.11
C ARG A 214 -12.95 1.98 -3.29
N TRP A 215 -12.02 1.20 -2.70
CA TRP A 215 -12.35 0.08 -1.83
C TRP A 215 -13.27 0.51 -0.69
N THR A 216 -12.96 1.63 0.00
CA THR A 216 -13.78 2.15 1.10
C THR A 216 -15.21 2.45 0.65
N LEU A 217 -15.38 3.09 -0.51
CA LEU A 217 -16.72 3.37 -1.05
C LEU A 217 -17.50 2.09 -1.38
N ASP A 218 -16.83 1.06 -1.90
CA ASP A 218 -17.45 -0.23 -2.19
C ASP A 218 -17.84 -0.97 -0.90
N GLN A 219 -16.99 -0.98 0.14
CA GLN A 219 -17.33 -1.54 1.45
C GLN A 219 -18.56 -0.85 2.06
N ILE A 220 -18.64 0.49 1.97
CA ILE A 220 -19.79 1.27 2.43
C ILE A 220 -21.06 0.90 1.63
N ASP A 221 -20.98 0.75 0.31
CA ASP A 221 -22.12 0.34 -0.51
C ASP A 221 -22.58 -1.08 -0.16
N PHE A 222 -21.65 -2.02 0.06
CA PHE A 222 -21.97 -3.39 0.50
C PHE A 222 -22.70 -3.40 1.85
N MET A 223 -22.21 -2.63 2.83
CA MET A 223 -22.88 -2.47 4.13
C MET A 223 -24.29 -1.88 3.96
N ARG A 224 -24.44 -0.80 3.19
CA ARG A 224 -25.74 -0.14 2.94
C ARG A 224 -26.75 -1.07 2.25
N ARG A 225 -26.28 -1.97 1.38
CA ARG A 225 -27.13 -2.92 0.65
C ARG A 225 -27.29 -4.27 1.35
N GLY A 226 -26.70 -4.46 2.54
CA GLY A 226 -26.76 -5.72 3.28
C GLY A 226 -25.99 -6.87 2.64
N LYS A 227 -25.04 -6.60 1.74
CA LYS A 227 -24.19 -7.61 1.07
C LYS A 227 -23.00 -7.98 1.96
N LEU A 228 -23.28 -8.53 3.13
CA LEU A 228 -22.28 -8.80 4.17
C LEU A 228 -21.26 -9.87 3.73
N ASP A 229 -21.65 -10.76 2.84
CA ASP A 229 -20.80 -11.79 2.22
C ASP A 229 -19.68 -11.21 1.33
N ARG A 230 -19.80 -9.94 0.93
CA ARG A 230 -18.82 -9.23 0.09
C ARG A 230 -17.90 -8.32 0.88
N LEU A 231 -18.06 -8.25 2.21
CA LEU A 231 -17.24 -7.41 3.05
C LEU A 231 -15.84 -8.00 3.19
N ASP A 232 -14.84 -7.13 3.05
CA ASP A 232 -13.44 -7.46 3.29
C ASP A 232 -13.15 -7.25 4.78
N VAL A 233 -13.61 -8.21 5.59
CA VAL A 233 -13.66 -8.11 7.06
C VAL A 233 -12.28 -7.90 7.68
N ASP A 234 -11.25 -8.56 7.17
CA ASP A 234 -9.89 -8.47 7.73
C ASP A 234 -9.33 -7.05 7.59
N ASN A 235 -9.42 -6.48 6.38
CA ASN A 235 -8.97 -5.11 6.13
C ASN A 235 -9.87 -4.07 6.82
N LEU A 236 -11.18 -4.33 6.94
CA LEU A 236 -12.09 -3.46 7.72
C LEU A 236 -11.73 -3.43 9.20
N ILE A 237 -11.37 -4.57 9.79
CA ILE A 237 -10.91 -4.63 11.19
C ILE A 237 -9.63 -3.83 11.33
N GLU A 238 -8.68 -3.98 10.42
CA GLU A 238 -7.42 -3.23 10.44
C GLU A 238 -7.67 -1.71 10.39
N GLU A 239 -8.50 -1.24 9.47
CA GLU A 239 -8.83 0.19 9.31
C GLU A 239 -9.55 0.76 10.53
N LEU A 240 -10.50 0.02 11.11
CA LEU A 240 -11.21 0.44 12.32
C LEU A 240 -10.28 0.48 13.53
N ASP A 241 -9.36 -0.48 13.66
CA ASP A 241 -8.38 -0.50 14.74
C ASP A 241 -7.33 0.61 14.55
N ALA A 242 -6.93 0.88 13.31
CA ALA A 242 -6.03 1.97 12.95
C ALA A 242 -6.65 3.35 13.27
N LEU A 243 -7.95 3.53 13.02
CA LEU A 243 -8.70 4.73 13.41
C LEU A 243 -8.64 4.95 14.93
N GLY A 244 -8.97 3.93 15.72
CA GLY A 244 -8.88 4.02 17.19
C GLY A 244 -7.45 4.29 17.70
N ARG A 245 -6.42 3.71 17.07
CA ARG A 245 -5.01 3.99 17.39
C ARG A 245 -4.59 5.40 16.99
N ARG A 246 -5.14 5.96 15.91
CA ARG A 246 -4.88 7.34 15.48
C ARG A 246 -5.38 8.32 16.52
N ASP A 247 -6.62 8.19 16.98
CA ASP A 247 -7.20 9.12 17.95
C ASP A 247 -6.46 9.09 19.29
N ARG A 248 -6.03 7.90 19.73
CA ARG A 248 -5.17 7.76 20.92
C ARG A 248 -3.81 8.43 20.75
N ARG A 249 -3.19 8.33 19.57
CA ARG A 249 -1.90 8.98 19.27
C ARG A 249 -2.05 10.49 19.21
N GLU A 250 -3.13 10.97 18.59
CA GLU A 250 -3.46 12.39 18.50
C GLU A 250 -3.67 12.98 19.90
N LEU A 251 -4.49 12.34 20.74
CA LEU A 251 -4.69 12.76 22.13
C LEU A 251 -3.37 12.86 22.90
N ARG A 252 -2.51 11.85 22.78
CA ARG A 252 -1.19 11.86 23.41
C ARG A 252 -0.33 13.02 22.90
N SER A 253 -0.34 13.31 21.61
CA SER A 253 0.41 14.43 21.04
C SER A 253 -0.07 15.76 21.61
N ARG A 254 -1.39 15.97 21.66
CA ARG A 254 -1.98 17.20 22.23
C ARG A 254 -1.66 17.37 23.71
N LEU A 255 -1.68 16.28 24.49
CA LEU A 255 -1.24 16.32 25.89
C LEU A 255 0.26 16.65 26.04
N ILE A 256 1.12 16.12 25.16
CA ILE A 256 2.55 16.47 25.16
C ILE A 256 2.73 17.97 24.94
N ASP A 257 2.04 18.52 23.94
CA ASP A 257 2.08 19.94 23.62
C ASP A 257 1.55 20.79 24.78
N LEU A 258 0.38 20.44 25.32
CA LEU A 258 -0.22 21.13 26.45
C LEU A 258 0.71 21.15 27.66
N PHE A 259 1.15 19.98 28.13
CA PHE A 259 2.02 19.87 29.31
C PHE A 259 3.34 20.62 29.10
N ALA A 260 3.93 20.56 27.91
CA ALA A 260 5.16 21.27 27.64
C ALA A 260 4.97 22.80 27.75
N HIS A 261 3.87 23.34 27.21
CA HIS A 261 3.56 24.76 27.31
C HIS A 261 3.24 25.20 28.74
N VAL A 262 2.49 24.41 29.50
CA VAL A 262 2.19 24.71 30.91
C VAL A 262 3.47 24.68 31.76
N LEU A 263 4.38 23.71 31.56
CA LEU A 263 5.69 23.71 32.24
C LEU A 263 6.49 24.97 31.88
N LYS A 264 6.58 25.32 30.60
CA LYS A 264 7.29 26.53 30.17
C LYS A 264 6.68 27.78 30.80
N TRP A 265 5.35 27.86 30.89
CA TRP A 265 4.63 28.97 31.53
C TRP A 265 4.92 29.10 33.02
N GLN A 266 4.97 27.98 33.74
CA GLN A 266 5.29 27.95 35.19
C GLN A 266 6.75 28.33 35.47
N PHE A 267 7.69 27.79 34.68
CA PHE A 267 9.12 27.91 34.96
C PHE A 267 9.83 29.06 34.22
N GLN A 268 9.15 29.78 33.31
CA GLN A 268 9.67 30.99 32.66
C GLN A 268 8.72 32.19 32.81
N PRO A 269 8.46 32.68 34.04
CA PRO A 269 7.50 33.76 34.28
C PRO A 269 7.85 35.06 33.53
N GLN A 270 9.13 35.28 33.21
CA GLN A 270 9.60 36.45 32.45
C GLN A 270 9.24 36.39 30.94
N ARG A 271 8.84 35.22 30.43
CA ARG A 271 8.48 35.01 29.01
C ARG A 271 6.97 34.87 28.78
N ARG A 272 6.16 35.08 29.83
CA ARG A 272 4.71 35.03 29.74
C ARG A 272 4.21 36.11 28.78
N SER A 273 3.42 35.70 27.80
CA SER A 273 2.84 36.58 26.78
C SER A 273 1.43 36.11 26.43
N GLY A 274 0.61 37.00 25.88
CA GLY A 274 -0.72 36.62 25.39
C GLY A 274 -0.68 35.49 24.36
N SER A 275 0.35 35.46 23.51
CA SER A 275 0.53 34.37 22.54
C SER A 275 0.73 33.00 23.20
N TRP A 276 1.39 32.92 24.36
CA TRP A 276 1.57 31.65 25.07
C TRP A 276 0.29 31.20 25.76
N VAL A 277 -0.48 32.13 26.32
CA VAL A 277 -1.81 31.86 26.86
C VAL A 277 -2.69 31.26 25.77
N SER A 278 -2.76 31.91 24.60
CA SER A 278 -3.53 31.39 23.46
C SER A 278 -3.06 30.01 23.00
N THR A 279 -1.76 29.70 23.05
CA THR A 279 -1.28 28.35 22.71
C THR A 279 -1.76 27.29 23.71
N ILE A 280 -1.78 27.62 25.01
CA ILE A 280 -2.27 26.71 26.06
C ILE A 280 -3.78 26.52 25.90
N GLU A 281 -4.53 27.61 25.73
CA GLU A 281 -5.99 27.57 25.50
C GLU A 281 -6.34 26.73 24.28
N ASN A 282 -5.68 26.97 23.14
CA ASN A 282 -5.88 26.18 21.93
C ASN A 282 -5.57 24.69 22.16
N SER A 283 -4.48 24.37 22.87
CA SER A 283 -4.13 22.97 23.17
C SER A 283 -5.18 22.29 24.04
N CYS A 284 -5.76 23.02 25.01
CA CYS A 284 -6.88 22.52 25.80
C CYS A 284 -8.14 22.32 24.96
N ASP A 285 -8.49 23.28 24.10
CA ASP A 285 -9.64 23.18 23.19
C ASP A 285 -9.50 22.00 22.23
N GLU A 286 -8.30 21.73 21.73
CA GLU A 286 -8.02 20.60 20.86
C GLU A 286 -8.18 19.25 21.59
N VAL A 287 -7.71 19.15 22.84
CA VAL A 287 -7.96 17.95 23.67
C VAL A 287 -9.44 17.80 23.95
N ALA A 288 -10.14 18.88 24.29
CA ALA A 288 -11.58 18.88 24.53
C ALA A 288 -12.36 18.41 23.31
N GLY A 289 -12.03 18.93 22.12
CA GLY A 289 -12.63 18.55 20.85
C GLY A 289 -12.44 17.07 20.52
N LEU A 290 -11.24 16.51 20.75
CA LEU A 290 -11.00 15.06 20.59
C LEU A 290 -11.89 14.23 21.51
N VAL A 291 -12.08 14.67 22.75
CA VAL A 291 -12.93 13.99 23.72
C VAL A 291 -14.42 14.17 23.40
N GLU A 292 -14.82 15.30 22.82
CA GLU A 292 -16.17 15.54 22.33
C GLU A 292 -16.52 14.62 21.15
N ASP A 293 -15.62 14.54 20.17
CA ASP A 293 -15.75 13.64 19.01
C ASP A 293 -15.71 12.17 19.42
N SER A 294 -14.98 11.84 20.48
CA SER A 294 -14.80 10.46 20.98
C SER A 294 -14.80 10.39 22.52
N PRO A 295 -15.99 10.35 23.17
CA PRO A 295 -16.10 10.36 24.63
C PRO A 295 -15.36 9.23 25.36
N SER A 296 -15.10 8.10 24.69
CA SER A 296 -14.29 7.02 25.25
C SER A 296 -12.82 7.40 25.50
N LEU A 297 -12.30 8.43 24.83
CA LEU A 297 -10.96 8.97 25.04
C LEU A 297 -10.82 9.63 26.42
N ARG A 298 -11.91 10.12 27.02
CA ARG A 298 -11.90 10.73 28.35
C ARG A 298 -11.24 9.85 29.40
N ARG A 299 -11.49 8.54 29.38
CA ARG A 299 -10.87 7.57 30.30
C ARG A 299 -9.35 7.48 30.18
N LEU A 300 -8.78 7.90 29.04
CA LEU A 300 -7.34 7.90 28.80
C LEU A 300 -6.65 9.12 29.41
N LEU A 301 -7.40 10.12 29.88
CA LEU A 301 -6.88 11.26 30.64
C LEU A 301 -6.59 10.89 32.11
N HIS A 302 -6.93 9.68 32.55
CA HIS A 302 -6.80 9.30 33.94
C HIS A 302 -5.32 9.33 34.39
N PRO A 303 -4.99 9.90 35.56
CA PRO A 303 -3.60 10.06 36.02
C PRO A 303 -2.82 8.75 36.10
N SER A 304 -3.46 7.69 36.60
CA SER A 304 -2.87 6.33 36.65
C SER A 304 -2.76 5.64 35.28
N GLY A 305 -3.21 6.30 34.21
CA GLY A 305 -3.16 5.78 32.85
C GLY A 305 -1.77 5.92 32.22
N ASP A 306 -1.36 4.90 31.48
CA ASP A 306 -0.06 4.87 30.79
C ASP A 306 0.11 6.03 29.78
N LEU A 307 -0.99 6.50 29.17
CA LEU A 307 -0.96 7.57 28.17
C LEU A 307 -0.50 8.91 28.76
N VAL A 308 -1.05 9.32 29.90
CA VAL A 308 -0.70 10.58 30.59
C VAL A 308 0.75 10.55 31.05
N GLY A 309 1.18 9.49 31.73
CA GLY A 309 2.56 9.37 32.21
C GLY A 309 3.57 9.46 31.07
N LYS A 310 3.31 8.75 29.96
CA LYS A 310 4.13 8.81 28.76
C LYS A 310 4.12 10.18 28.07
N ALA A 311 2.99 10.88 28.07
CA ALA A 311 2.89 12.23 27.55
C ALA A 311 3.71 13.21 28.41
N PHE A 312 3.58 13.13 29.74
CA PHE A 312 4.30 13.98 30.67
C PHE A 312 5.83 13.83 30.58
N VAL A 313 6.35 12.59 30.53
CA VAL A 313 7.80 12.36 30.35
C VAL A 313 8.33 13.03 29.07
N SER A 314 7.55 12.97 27.99
CA SER A 314 7.91 13.57 26.71
C SER A 314 7.83 15.10 26.77
N ALA A 315 6.79 15.64 27.41
CA ALA A 315 6.58 17.05 27.63
C ALA A 315 7.66 17.69 28.51
N ARG A 316 8.03 17.05 29.63
CA ARG A 316 9.13 17.46 30.51
C ARG A 316 10.44 17.52 29.74
N SER A 317 10.76 16.47 28.98
CA SER A 317 11.96 16.43 28.14
C SER A 317 12.00 17.57 27.12
N ARG A 318 10.84 17.92 26.53
CA ARG A 318 10.71 19.04 25.60
C ARG A 318 10.87 20.39 26.30
N ALA A 319 10.23 20.58 27.44
CA ALA A 319 10.33 21.81 28.23
C ALA A 319 11.77 22.08 28.70
N ILE A 320 12.48 21.07 29.22
CA ILE A 320 13.91 21.17 29.59
C ILE A 320 14.73 21.67 28.40
N ARG A 321 14.56 21.03 27.24
CA ARG A 321 15.31 21.36 26.02
C ARG A 321 15.04 22.79 25.53
N GLU A 322 13.79 23.20 25.51
CA GLU A 322 13.38 24.51 24.98
C GLU A 322 13.67 25.67 25.94
N THR A 323 13.62 25.41 27.25
CA THR A 323 13.86 26.43 28.29
C THR A 323 15.34 26.59 28.60
N GLY A 324 16.13 25.54 28.43
CA GLY A 324 17.54 25.48 28.85
C GLY A 324 17.73 25.41 30.37
N LEU A 325 16.67 25.19 31.14
CA LEU A 325 16.72 25.06 32.60
C LEU A 325 17.18 23.65 33.01
N SER A 326 17.68 23.51 34.24
CA SER A 326 18.13 22.23 34.80
C SER A 326 16.95 21.25 34.90
N PRO A 327 17.15 19.94 34.63
CA PRO A 327 16.10 18.92 34.81
C PRO A 327 15.47 18.92 36.21
N GLU A 328 16.25 19.23 37.25
CA GLU A 328 15.84 19.30 38.66
C GLU A 328 14.87 20.44 38.93
N SER A 329 14.79 21.44 38.04
CA SER A 329 13.79 22.51 38.14
C SER A 329 12.37 22.04 37.80
N PHE A 330 12.22 20.89 37.13
CA PHE A 330 10.93 20.36 36.69
C PHE A 330 10.52 19.14 37.53
N PRO A 331 9.22 18.99 37.86
CA PRO A 331 8.75 17.85 38.64
C PRO A 331 8.99 16.53 37.89
N ASP A 332 9.30 15.47 38.65
CA ASP A 332 9.57 14.14 38.09
C ASP A 332 8.29 13.34 37.77
N ALA A 333 7.17 13.73 38.38
CA ALA A 333 5.83 13.19 38.12
C ALA A 333 4.89 14.31 37.64
N CYS A 334 3.81 13.93 36.97
CA CYS A 334 2.77 14.85 36.53
C CYS A 334 2.16 15.58 37.74
N PRO A 335 2.20 16.92 37.82
CA PRO A 335 1.67 17.64 38.97
C PRO A 335 0.16 17.91 38.89
N TRP A 336 -0.52 17.38 37.88
CA TRP A 336 -1.91 17.70 37.53
C TRP A 336 -2.88 16.52 37.68
N ASP A 337 -2.58 15.61 38.60
CA ASP A 337 -3.38 14.39 38.78
C ASP A 337 -4.84 14.72 39.16
N GLU A 338 -5.06 15.68 40.06
CA GLU A 338 -6.42 16.08 40.49
C GLU A 338 -7.23 16.77 39.38
N GLU A 339 -6.59 17.61 38.56
CA GLU A 339 -7.23 18.24 37.40
C GLU A 339 -7.58 17.19 36.34
N LEU A 340 -6.69 16.25 36.09
CA LEU A 340 -6.90 15.17 35.11
C LEU A 340 -7.91 14.12 35.60
N GLU A 341 -7.98 13.85 36.90
CA GLU A 341 -9.00 12.97 37.49
C GLU A 341 -10.40 13.59 37.36
N ARG A 342 -10.55 14.89 37.66
CA ARG A 342 -11.82 15.61 37.43
C ARG A 342 -12.20 15.66 35.95
N ALA A 343 -11.22 15.89 35.07
CA ALA A 343 -11.40 15.80 33.61
C ALA A 343 -11.97 14.44 33.17
N CYS A 344 -11.67 13.36 33.90
CA CYS A 344 -12.20 12.03 33.63
C CYS A 344 -13.63 11.84 34.11
N GLU A 345 -13.97 12.42 35.26
CA GLU A 345 -15.22 12.20 35.97
C GLU A 345 -16.36 13.10 35.47
N GLU A 346 -16.06 14.33 35.04
CA GLU A 346 -17.07 15.27 34.55
C GLU A 346 -17.74 14.75 33.27
N ARG A 347 -19.08 14.65 33.30
CA ARG A 347 -19.93 14.26 32.17
C ARG A 347 -20.74 15.47 31.68
N GLY A 348 -20.34 16.09 30.58
CA GLY A 348 -21.08 17.18 29.91
C GLY A 348 -20.19 18.07 29.03
N GLU A 349 -20.74 19.18 28.52
CA GLU A 349 -20.07 20.26 27.75
C GLU A 349 -19.00 21.04 28.55
N ALA A 350 -18.62 20.57 29.74
CA ALA A 350 -17.58 21.21 30.52
C ALA A 350 -16.20 20.94 29.90
N ASP A 351 -15.43 22.01 29.70
CA ASP A 351 -14.04 21.96 29.27
C ASP A 351 -13.22 21.10 30.25
N PRO A 352 -12.80 19.89 29.86
CA PRO A 352 -12.19 18.93 30.77
C PRO A 352 -10.87 19.42 31.36
N LEU A 353 -10.27 20.47 30.80
CA LEU A 353 -8.98 21.00 31.23
C LEU A 353 -9.09 22.45 31.70
N HIS A 354 -10.29 22.90 32.09
CA HIS A 354 -10.55 24.28 32.51
C HIS A 354 -9.60 24.76 33.60
N GLU A 355 -9.31 23.93 34.60
CA GLU A 355 -8.43 24.32 35.71
C GLU A 355 -6.95 24.38 35.31
N LEU A 356 -6.53 23.57 34.33
CA LEU A 356 -5.20 23.66 33.73
C LEU A 356 -5.00 25.00 33.01
N ARG A 357 -6.05 25.59 32.45
CA ARG A 357 -6.00 26.93 31.83
C ARG A 357 -5.81 28.05 32.84
N GLN A 358 -6.21 27.85 34.10
CA GLN A 358 -6.20 28.91 35.12
C GLN A 358 -4.88 29.04 35.90
N ARG A 359 -3.88 28.16 35.65
CA ARG A 359 -2.54 28.23 36.26
C ARG A 359 -1.53 28.97 35.38
#